data_AF-A0A5C4LM98-F1
#
_entry.id   AF-A0A5C4LM98-F1
#
_cell.length_a   1.000
_cell.length_b   1.000
_cell.length_c   1.000
_cell.angle_alpha   90.00
_cell.angle_beta   90.00
_cell.angle_gamma   90.00
#
_symmetry.space_group_name_H-M   'P 1'
#
loop_
_entity.id
_entity.type
_entity.pdbx_description
1 polymer ?
#
loop_
_entity_poly.entity_id
_entity_poly.type
_entity_poly.pdbx_seq_one_letter_code
_entity_poly.pdbx_strand_id
1 'polypeptide(L)'
;MSNGITIRAHTQSEQGDAALARLSDTLAETLGAAITDRAIAFGELTLIVEGSEIVRVLTHLRDDPACAFSTFIDICGADYPARSKRFDVVYHLLSMRHNRRIRVKVQTDERTPVPTAIPVFPAANWFERETYDLYGILFSGHPDLRRLLTDYGFEGHPLRKDFPLTGFVEVRYDQDEARVVYEPVRLTQEFRNFDFLSPWEGTDYVLPGDEKADKAPAKG
;
A
#
# COMPACT_ATOMS: atom_id res chain seq x y z
N MET A 1 -40.66 -8.68 29.17
CA MET A 1 -39.19 -8.68 29.16
C MET A 1 -38.73 -9.05 27.75
N SER A 2 -38.62 -8.08 26.85
CA SER A 2 -38.10 -8.31 25.50
C SER A 2 -36.60 -8.00 25.50
N ASN A 3 -35.78 -9.05 25.39
CA ASN A 3 -34.34 -8.92 25.19
C ASN A 3 -34.09 -8.36 23.79
N GLY A 4 -34.02 -7.04 23.67
CA GLY A 4 -33.64 -6.35 22.44
C GLY A 4 -32.16 -6.59 22.16
N ILE A 5 -31.86 -7.46 21.20
CA ILE A 5 -30.52 -7.56 20.62
C ILE A 5 -30.24 -6.23 19.93
N THR A 6 -29.36 -5.43 20.52
CA THR A 6 -28.87 -4.18 19.93
C THR A 6 -27.81 -4.55 18.90
N ILE A 7 -28.18 -4.56 17.62
CA ILE A 7 -27.21 -4.61 16.52
C ILE A 7 -26.53 -3.24 16.47
N ARG A 8 -25.32 -3.14 17.02
CA ARG A 8 -24.49 -1.94 16.87
C ARG A 8 -24.08 -1.87 15.40
N ALA A 9 -24.57 -0.88 14.67
CA ALA A 9 -23.96 -0.49 13.42
C ALA A 9 -22.48 -0.16 13.70
N HIS A 10 -21.56 -0.72 12.93
CA HIS A 10 -20.13 -0.39 12.95
C HIS A 10 -19.88 1.02 12.37
N THR A 11 -20.70 2.00 12.76
CA THR A 11 -20.45 3.41 12.51
C THR A 11 -19.29 3.80 13.41
N GLN A 12 -18.25 4.40 12.81
CA GLN A 12 -17.01 4.85 13.44
C GLN A 12 -17.25 5.34 14.87
N SER A 13 -16.74 4.61 15.87
CA SER A 13 -16.83 5.06 17.24
C SER A 13 -15.71 6.07 17.50
N GLU A 14 -16.04 7.24 18.06
CA GLU A 14 -15.06 8.25 18.51
C GLU A 14 -13.97 7.65 19.43
N GLN A 15 -14.28 6.53 20.10
CA GLN A 15 -13.35 5.76 20.92
C GLN A 15 -12.24 5.07 20.11
N GLY A 16 -12.51 4.69 18.85
CA GLY A 16 -11.53 4.10 17.94
C GLY A 16 -10.43 5.09 17.58
N ASP A 17 -10.81 6.30 17.16
CA ASP A 17 -9.87 7.34 16.75
C ASP A 17 -9.03 7.86 17.91
N ALA A 18 -9.63 8.05 19.08
CA ALA A 18 -8.89 8.41 20.29
C ALA A 18 -7.86 7.33 20.70
N ALA A 19 -8.17 6.05 20.47
CA ALA A 19 -7.25 4.97 20.78
C ALA A 19 -6.12 4.83 19.74
N LEU A 20 -6.39 5.15 18.46
CA LEU A 20 -5.38 5.24 17.41
C LEU A 20 -4.44 6.43 17.64
N ALA A 21 -4.97 7.57 18.09
CA ALA A 21 -4.15 8.73 18.46
C ALA A 21 -3.16 8.38 19.58
N ARG A 22 -3.63 7.73 20.65
CA ARG A 22 -2.74 7.27 21.74
C ARG A 22 -1.67 6.30 21.25
N LEU A 23 -2.04 5.34 20.41
CA LEU A 23 -1.09 4.41 19.81
C LEU A 23 -0.04 5.16 18.96
N SER A 24 -0.48 6.12 18.16
CA SER A 24 0.38 6.98 17.35
C SER A 24 1.37 7.77 18.21
N ASP A 25 0.93 8.31 19.35
CA ASP A 25 1.79 9.02 20.31
C ASP A 25 2.78 8.08 20.98
N THR A 26 2.33 6.91 21.45
CA THR A 26 3.21 5.91 22.04
C THR A 26 4.30 5.45 21.05
N LEU A 27 3.92 5.22 19.79
CA LEU A 27 4.86 4.83 18.74
C LEU A 27 5.85 5.96 18.40
N ALA A 28 5.40 7.20 18.41
CA ALA A 28 6.29 8.35 18.23
C ALA A 28 7.31 8.48 19.38
N GLU A 29 6.92 8.17 20.61
CA GLU A 29 7.81 8.17 21.78
C GLU A 29 8.84 7.02 21.73
N THR A 30 8.45 5.80 21.34
CA THR A 30 9.39 4.66 21.28
C THR A 30 10.28 4.64 20.04
N LEU A 31 9.74 4.97 18.87
CA LEU A 31 10.46 4.88 17.60
C LEU A 31 11.10 6.20 17.18
N GLY A 32 10.64 7.32 17.74
CA GLY A 32 11.27 8.64 17.62
C GLY A 32 11.61 9.00 16.17
N ALA A 33 12.91 9.22 15.92
CA ALA A 33 13.45 9.65 14.64
C ALA A 33 13.22 8.69 13.46
N ALA A 34 12.82 7.44 13.70
CA ALA A 34 12.50 6.50 12.62
C ALA A 34 11.19 6.86 11.89
N ILE A 35 10.26 7.55 12.56
CA ILE A 35 8.99 7.98 11.98
C ILE A 35 9.16 9.40 11.45
N THR A 36 9.04 9.57 10.14
CA THR A 36 9.08 10.88 9.48
C THR A 36 7.75 11.63 9.62
N ASP A 37 6.64 10.92 9.44
CA ASP A 37 5.31 11.51 9.50
C ASP A 37 4.25 10.47 9.90
N ARG A 38 3.09 10.92 10.38
CA ARG A 38 1.99 10.08 10.85
C ARG A 38 0.65 10.72 10.52
N ALA A 39 -0.25 9.94 9.94
CA ALA A 39 -1.58 10.40 9.57
C ALA A 39 -2.64 9.41 10.05
N ILE A 40 -3.74 9.92 10.59
CA ILE A 40 -4.93 9.13 10.90
C ILE A 40 -6.02 9.62 9.96
N ALA A 41 -6.54 8.70 9.14
CA ALA A 41 -7.64 8.99 8.23
C ALA A 41 -8.56 7.78 8.13
N PHE A 42 -9.87 8.02 8.14
CA PHE A 42 -10.90 6.99 7.98
C PHE A 42 -10.75 5.78 8.95
N GLY A 43 -10.27 6.02 10.16
CA GLY A 43 -10.04 4.95 11.16
C GLY A 43 -8.78 4.10 10.93
N GLU A 44 -7.86 4.53 10.08
CA GLU A 44 -6.58 3.86 9.85
C GLU A 44 -5.39 4.75 10.21
N LEU A 45 -4.43 4.20 10.95
CA LEU A 45 -3.15 4.84 11.25
C LEU A 45 -2.14 4.51 10.14
N THR A 46 -1.62 5.55 9.50
CA THR A 46 -0.52 5.47 8.54
C THR A 46 0.74 6.09 9.13
N LEU A 47 1.83 5.33 9.16
CA LEU A 47 3.16 5.81 9.55
C LEU A 47 4.03 5.92 8.30
N ILE A 48 4.73 7.04 8.15
CA ILE A 48 5.77 7.23 7.14
C ILE A 48 7.11 7.07 7.85
N VAL A 49 7.91 6.13 7.37
CA VAL A 49 9.13 5.65 8.04
C VAL A 49 10.32 5.77 7.09
N GLU A 50 11.49 6.04 7.65
CA GLU A 50 12.73 6.03 6.89
C GLU A 50 13.09 4.59 6.45
N GLY A 51 13.49 4.41 5.20
CA GLY A 51 13.77 3.09 4.64
C GLY A 51 14.83 2.29 5.39
N SER A 52 15.85 2.95 5.95
CA SER A 52 16.91 2.33 6.76
C SER A 52 16.38 1.68 8.05
N GLU A 53 15.34 2.26 8.65
CA GLU A 53 14.81 1.84 9.96
C GLU A 53 13.62 0.88 9.85
N ILE A 54 13.21 0.49 8.64
CA ILE A 54 11.98 -0.30 8.41
C ILE A 54 11.98 -1.62 9.19
N VAL A 55 13.10 -2.34 9.22
CA VAL A 55 13.19 -3.65 9.91
C VAL A 55 13.02 -3.47 11.41
N ARG A 56 13.60 -2.42 11.98
CA ARG A 56 13.46 -2.10 13.41
C ARG A 56 12.03 -1.74 13.76
N VAL A 57 11.38 -0.90 12.94
CA VAL A 57 9.98 -0.51 13.13
C VAL A 57 9.04 -1.72 13.04
N LEU A 58 9.18 -2.55 12.00
CA LEU A 58 8.36 -3.75 11.84
C LEU A 58 8.56 -4.76 12.98
N THR A 59 9.80 -4.92 13.46
CA THR A 59 10.11 -5.78 14.60
C THR A 59 9.44 -5.27 15.88
N HIS A 60 9.51 -3.96 16.14
CA HIS A 60 8.85 -3.35 17.30
C HIS A 60 7.32 -3.52 17.24
N LEU A 61 6.72 -3.27 16.07
CA LEU A 61 5.28 -3.44 15.87
C LEU A 61 4.81 -4.89 16.10
N ARG A 62 5.65 -5.87 15.76
CA ARG A 62 5.37 -7.30 15.97
C ARG A 62 5.51 -7.71 17.43
N ASP A 63 6.62 -7.31 18.08
CA ASP A 63 7.06 -7.85 19.37
C ASP A 63 6.45 -7.12 20.58
N ASP A 64 6.11 -5.83 20.45
CA ASP A 64 5.50 -5.06 21.55
C ASP A 64 4.08 -5.59 21.87
N PRO A 65 3.80 -6.03 23.11
CA PRO A 65 2.46 -6.49 23.52
C PRO A 65 1.34 -5.48 23.32
N ALA A 66 1.64 -4.18 23.36
CA ALA A 66 0.65 -3.11 23.12
C ALA A 66 0.25 -3.01 21.64
N CYS A 67 1.16 -3.36 20.73
CA CYS A 67 0.96 -3.32 19.29
C CYS A 67 0.53 -4.69 18.72
N ALA A 68 1.31 -5.73 19.03
CA ALA A 68 1.09 -7.13 18.70
C ALA A 68 0.61 -7.36 17.26
N PHE A 69 1.22 -6.66 16.28
CA PHE A 69 0.92 -6.80 14.86
C PHE A 69 1.54 -8.10 14.32
N SER A 70 0.93 -9.23 14.69
CA SER A 70 1.42 -10.57 14.36
C SER A 70 1.16 -10.97 12.90
N THR A 71 0.10 -10.44 12.29
CA THR A 71 -0.37 -10.88 10.98
C THR A 71 0.06 -9.89 9.91
N PHE A 72 0.93 -10.35 9.03
CA PHE A 72 1.30 -9.65 7.82
C PHE A 72 0.21 -9.83 6.75
N ILE A 73 -0.27 -8.74 6.15
CA ILE A 73 -1.36 -8.75 5.17
C ILE A 73 -0.81 -8.63 3.76
N ASP A 74 -0.12 -7.53 3.46
CA ASP A 74 0.46 -7.29 2.14
C ASP A 74 1.66 -6.33 2.19
N ILE A 75 2.43 -6.36 1.10
CA ILE A 75 3.29 -5.25 0.67
C ILE A 75 2.85 -4.83 -0.72
N CYS A 76 2.69 -3.52 -0.92
CA CYS A 76 2.34 -2.93 -2.20
C CYS A 76 3.30 -1.80 -2.56
N GLY A 77 3.65 -1.67 -3.83
CA GLY A 77 4.28 -0.47 -4.38
C GLY A 77 3.23 0.55 -4.83
N ALA A 78 3.56 1.83 -4.74
CA ALA A 78 2.80 2.90 -5.38
C ALA A 78 3.77 3.88 -6.05
N ASP A 79 3.45 4.28 -7.28
CA ASP A 79 4.30 5.15 -8.09
C ASP A 79 3.71 6.58 -8.17
N TYR A 80 4.47 7.54 -7.66
CA TYR A 80 4.20 8.98 -7.67
C TYR A 80 5.30 9.72 -8.43
N PRO A 81 5.20 9.85 -9.76
CA PRO A 81 6.28 10.39 -10.60
C PRO A 81 6.61 11.87 -10.34
N ALA A 82 5.69 12.63 -9.74
CA ALA A 82 5.92 14.04 -9.39
C ALA A 82 6.82 14.25 -8.15
N ARG A 83 7.12 13.20 -7.38
CA ARG A 83 7.92 13.27 -6.15
C ARG A 83 9.39 12.94 -6.45
N SER A 84 10.31 13.46 -5.62
CA SER A 84 11.75 13.12 -5.70
C SER A 84 12.00 11.64 -5.41
N LYS A 85 11.36 11.12 -4.37
CA LYS A 85 11.23 9.69 -4.08
C LYS A 85 9.96 9.19 -4.76
N ARG A 86 10.14 8.61 -5.95
CA ARG A 86 9.07 8.20 -6.85
C ARG A 86 8.18 7.12 -6.26
N PHE A 87 8.73 6.17 -5.51
CA PHE A 87 8.01 5.01 -5.05
C PHE A 87 7.69 5.05 -3.57
N ASP A 88 6.46 4.69 -3.21
CA ASP A 88 6.06 4.37 -1.85
C ASP A 88 5.91 2.84 -1.74
N VAL A 89 6.67 2.22 -0.83
CA VAL A 89 6.46 0.82 -0.41
C VAL A 89 5.54 0.84 0.81
N VAL A 90 4.38 0.21 0.69
CA VAL A 90 3.32 0.21 1.70
C VAL A 90 3.22 -1.18 2.31
N TYR A 91 3.35 -1.28 3.62
CA TYR A 91 3.17 -2.49 4.40
C TYR A 91 1.84 -2.42 5.14
N HIS A 92 1.00 -3.44 5.00
CA HIS A 92 -0.23 -3.57 5.78
C HIS A 92 -0.10 -4.67 6.80
N LEU A 93 -0.36 -4.33 8.07
CA LEU A 93 -0.28 -5.24 9.19
C LEU A 93 -1.60 -5.27 9.97
N LEU A 94 -1.88 -6.42 10.56
CA LEU A 94 -3.05 -6.68 11.38
C LEU A 94 -2.63 -7.24 12.74
N SER A 95 -3.14 -6.63 13.79
CA SER A 95 -3.06 -7.14 15.16
C SER A 95 -4.32 -7.93 15.45
N MET A 96 -4.21 -9.25 15.58
CA MET A 96 -5.35 -10.13 15.91
C MET A 96 -5.79 -9.96 17.36
N ARG A 97 -4.84 -9.66 18.26
CA ARG A 97 -5.11 -9.47 19.69
C ARG A 97 -5.96 -8.23 19.94
N HIS A 98 -5.63 -7.12 19.27
CA HIS A 98 -6.31 -5.84 19.47
C HIS A 98 -7.34 -5.54 18.37
N ASN A 99 -7.44 -6.41 17.36
CA ASN A 99 -8.26 -6.27 16.16
C ASN A 99 -8.08 -4.89 15.49
N ARG A 100 -6.83 -4.51 15.24
CA ARG A 100 -6.44 -3.21 14.67
C ARG A 100 -5.54 -3.38 13.46
N ARG A 101 -5.67 -2.47 12.49
CA ARG A 101 -4.82 -2.40 11.31
C ARG A 101 -3.90 -1.19 11.40
N ILE A 102 -2.71 -1.33 10.85
CA ILE A 102 -1.75 -0.24 10.69
C ILE A 102 -1.13 -0.34 9.30
N ARG A 103 -0.85 0.84 8.73
CA ARG A 103 -0.18 0.98 7.44
C ARG A 103 1.17 1.64 7.67
N VAL A 104 2.25 1.02 7.22
CA VAL A 104 3.60 1.60 7.26
C VAL A 104 4.03 1.90 5.83
N LYS A 105 4.49 3.11 5.56
CA LYS A 105 4.93 3.57 4.25
C LYS A 105 6.40 3.92 4.30
N VAL A 106 7.15 3.47 3.31
CA VAL A 106 8.55 3.81 3.10
C VAL A 106 8.68 4.46 1.73
N GLN A 107 9.30 5.61 1.67
CA GLN A 107 9.54 6.30 0.40
C GLN A 107 10.93 5.95 -0.12
N THR A 108 11.00 5.55 -1.39
CA THR A 108 12.23 5.17 -2.08
C THR A 108 12.29 5.72 -3.51
N ASP A 109 13.48 5.68 -4.10
CA ASP A 109 13.71 5.99 -5.51
C ASP A 109 14.00 4.70 -6.30
N GLU A 110 14.40 4.83 -7.57
CA GLU A 110 14.71 3.70 -8.45
C GLU A 110 16.01 2.96 -8.11
N ARG A 111 16.90 3.56 -7.32
CA ARG A 111 18.29 3.07 -7.13
C ARG A 111 18.58 2.64 -5.70
N THR A 112 17.88 3.23 -4.75
CA THR A 112 18.06 3.06 -3.32
C THR A 112 17.30 1.80 -2.91
N PRO A 113 18.02 0.75 -2.47
CA PRO A 113 17.37 -0.47 -2.03
C PRO A 113 16.72 -0.27 -0.66
N VAL A 114 15.58 -0.91 -0.45
CA VAL A 114 14.90 -0.97 0.85
C VAL A 114 15.31 -2.26 1.57
N PRO A 115 15.63 -2.26 2.87
CA PRO A 115 15.87 -3.48 3.63
C PRO A 115 14.69 -4.46 3.56
N THR A 116 14.98 -5.75 3.37
CA THR A 116 13.95 -6.81 3.36
C THR A 116 13.28 -6.96 4.73
N ALA A 117 11.97 -7.18 4.73
CA ALA A 117 11.15 -7.50 5.87
C ALA A 117 11.08 -9.02 6.16
N ILE A 118 11.68 -9.87 5.33
CA ILE A 118 11.69 -11.34 5.49
C ILE A 118 12.11 -11.81 6.90
N PRO A 119 13.16 -11.24 7.54
CA PRO A 119 13.56 -11.65 8.88
C PRO A 119 12.47 -11.42 9.94
N VAL A 120 11.57 -10.46 9.69
CA VAL A 120 10.46 -10.14 10.58
C VAL A 120 9.22 -10.97 10.22
N PHE A 121 8.87 -10.97 8.93
CA PHE A 121 7.71 -11.66 8.38
C PHE A 121 8.15 -12.52 7.18
N PRO A 122 8.27 -13.85 7.35
CA PRO A 122 8.67 -14.75 6.26
C PRO A 122 7.75 -14.68 5.03
N ALA A 123 6.48 -14.31 5.24
CA ALA A 123 5.50 -14.11 4.17
C ALA A 123 5.87 -12.98 3.19
N ALA A 124 6.71 -12.02 3.61
CA ALA A 124 7.12 -10.88 2.79
C ALA A 124 7.91 -11.28 1.53
N ASN A 125 8.51 -12.48 1.50
CA ASN A 125 9.32 -12.95 0.37
C ASN A 125 8.61 -12.84 -0.99
N TRP A 126 7.34 -13.29 -1.06
CA TRP A 126 6.60 -13.25 -2.33
C TRP A 126 6.20 -11.83 -2.72
N PHE A 127 5.77 -11.01 -1.75
CA PHE A 127 5.32 -9.65 -2.02
C PHE A 127 6.48 -8.69 -2.35
N GLU A 128 7.66 -8.89 -1.76
CA GLU A 128 8.87 -8.15 -2.13
C GLU A 128 9.28 -8.47 -3.57
N ARG A 129 9.17 -9.73 -4.00
CA ARG A 129 9.40 -10.14 -5.39
C ARG A 129 8.37 -9.58 -6.35
N GLU A 130 7.10 -9.57 -5.97
CA GLU A 130 6.03 -8.94 -6.75
C GLU A 130 6.28 -7.44 -6.93
N THR A 131 6.65 -6.75 -5.84
CA THR A 131 6.94 -5.32 -5.87
C THR A 131 8.17 -5.01 -6.74
N TYR A 132 9.19 -5.87 -6.69
CA TYR A 132 10.33 -5.80 -7.60
C TYR A 132 9.93 -6.00 -9.06
N ASP A 133 9.09 -6.99 -9.37
CA ASP A 133 8.70 -7.28 -10.75
C ASP A 133 7.82 -6.17 -11.36
N LEU A 134 6.84 -5.68 -10.59
CA LEU A 134 5.85 -4.73 -11.07
C LEU A 134 6.32 -3.26 -11.05
N TYR A 135 7.11 -2.86 -10.05
CA TYR A 135 7.58 -1.49 -9.86
C TYR A 135 9.10 -1.33 -10.03
N GLY A 136 9.89 -2.40 -9.91
CA GLY A 136 11.35 -2.34 -9.99
C GLY A 136 12.02 -1.82 -8.72
N ILE A 137 11.35 -1.94 -7.57
CA ILE A 137 11.91 -1.54 -6.28
C ILE A 137 12.87 -2.64 -5.81
N LEU A 138 14.10 -2.24 -5.47
CA LEU A 138 15.13 -3.17 -5.03
C LEU A 138 15.05 -3.41 -3.51
N PHE A 139 15.22 -4.66 -3.10
CA PHE A 139 15.27 -5.04 -1.69
C PHE A 139 16.65 -5.57 -1.29
N SER A 140 17.31 -4.95 -0.31
CA SER A 140 18.61 -5.40 0.20
C SER A 140 18.45 -6.52 1.22
N GLY A 141 19.19 -7.61 1.05
CA GLY A 141 19.17 -8.78 1.95
C GLY A 141 18.15 -9.87 1.58
N HIS A 142 17.45 -9.71 0.45
CA HIS A 142 16.50 -10.71 -0.06
C HIS A 142 17.25 -11.96 -0.60
N PRO A 143 16.84 -13.20 -0.28
CA PRO A 143 17.55 -14.41 -0.68
C PRO A 143 17.43 -14.75 -2.19
N ASP A 144 16.27 -14.53 -2.81
CA ASP A 144 16.02 -14.80 -4.24
C ASP A 144 15.15 -13.71 -4.88
N LEU A 145 15.74 -12.56 -5.20
CA LEU A 145 15.02 -11.44 -5.81
C LEU A 145 14.99 -11.61 -7.34
N ARG A 146 13.92 -12.21 -7.85
CA ARG A 146 13.66 -12.40 -9.28
C ARG A 146 12.19 -12.16 -9.61
N ARG A 147 11.91 -11.98 -10.91
CA ARG A 147 10.57 -11.84 -11.48
C ARG A 147 9.64 -12.96 -11.00
N LEU A 148 8.35 -12.65 -10.90
CA LEU A 148 7.35 -13.56 -10.34
C LEU A 148 6.09 -13.65 -11.21
N LEU A 149 5.60 -12.50 -11.70
CA LEU A 149 4.34 -12.39 -12.43
C LEU A 149 4.53 -12.17 -13.92
N THR A 150 5.61 -11.46 -14.31
CA THR A 150 5.89 -11.18 -15.72
C THR A 150 6.51 -12.38 -16.43
N ASP A 151 6.45 -12.36 -17.77
CA ASP A 151 7.09 -13.37 -18.61
C ASP A 151 8.63 -13.37 -18.40
N TYR A 152 9.27 -14.50 -18.65
CA TYR A 152 10.69 -14.72 -18.37
C TYR A 152 11.60 -13.72 -19.11
N GLY A 153 11.24 -13.35 -20.34
CA GLY A 153 11.97 -12.39 -21.18
C GLY A 153 11.41 -10.96 -21.11
N PHE A 154 10.52 -10.66 -20.16
CA PHE A 154 9.87 -9.36 -20.11
C PHE A 154 10.88 -8.26 -19.77
N GLU A 155 10.84 -7.16 -20.52
CA GLU A 155 11.66 -5.97 -20.28
C GLU A 155 10.80 -4.83 -19.72
N GLY A 156 11.24 -4.26 -18.60
CA GLY A 156 10.50 -3.22 -17.89
C GLY A 156 9.66 -3.70 -16.71
N HIS A 157 8.85 -2.77 -16.19
CA HIS A 157 8.06 -2.88 -14.96
C HIS A 157 6.63 -2.36 -15.23
N PRO A 158 5.61 -3.24 -15.33
CA PRO A 158 4.30 -2.88 -15.87
C PRO A 158 3.50 -1.83 -15.10
N LEU A 159 3.64 -1.76 -13.77
CA LEU A 159 2.80 -0.87 -12.95
C LEU A 159 3.39 0.54 -12.75
N ARG A 160 4.53 0.83 -13.39
CA ARG A 160 5.05 2.19 -13.44
C ARG A 160 4.19 3.06 -14.35
N LYS A 161 3.99 4.32 -13.98
CA LYS A 161 3.10 5.25 -14.69
C LYS A 161 3.60 5.68 -16.08
N ASP A 162 4.87 5.45 -16.37
CA ASP A 162 5.51 5.65 -17.68
C ASP A 162 5.35 4.44 -18.62
N PHE A 163 4.93 3.27 -18.11
CA PHE A 163 4.77 2.07 -18.93
C PHE A 163 3.43 2.11 -19.70
N PRO A 164 3.42 1.84 -21.03
CA PRO A 164 2.19 1.86 -21.81
C PRO A 164 1.29 0.68 -21.46
N LEU A 165 -0.03 0.90 -21.45
CA LEU A 165 -1.02 -0.12 -21.07
C LEU A 165 -0.90 -1.42 -21.88
N THR A 166 -0.63 -1.31 -23.18
CA THR A 166 -0.48 -2.47 -24.08
C THR A 166 0.91 -3.10 -24.07
N GLY A 167 1.88 -2.50 -23.37
CA GLY A 167 3.27 -2.91 -23.44
C GLY A 167 3.91 -2.63 -24.80
N PHE A 168 5.10 -3.20 -25.00
CA PHE A 168 5.91 -2.98 -26.20
C PHE A 168 5.90 -4.16 -27.16
N VAL A 169 5.62 -5.37 -26.67
CA VAL A 169 5.72 -6.62 -27.42
C VAL A 169 4.41 -7.39 -27.41
N GLU A 170 4.09 -8.02 -28.52
CA GLU A 170 3.04 -9.02 -28.66
C GLU A 170 3.64 -10.36 -29.06
N VAL A 171 2.86 -11.44 -28.87
CA VAL A 171 3.29 -12.80 -29.21
C VAL A 171 2.43 -13.36 -30.33
N ARG A 172 3.06 -13.96 -31.33
CA ARG A 172 2.38 -14.74 -32.37
C ARG A 172 3.09 -16.08 -32.61
N TYR A 173 2.34 -17.06 -33.09
CA TYR A 173 2.94 -18.31 -33.57
C TYR A 173 3.42 -18.13 -35.01
N ASP A 174 4.69 -18.46 -35.27
CA ASP A 174 5.24 -18.49 -36.61
C ASP A 174 5.28 -19.93 -37.14
N GLN A 175 4.64 -20.17 -38.29
CA GLN A 175 4.60 -21.51 -38.91
C GLN A 175 5.93 -21.89 -39.54
N ASP A 176 6.70 -20.94 -40.05
CA ASP A 176 7.97 -21.20 -40.73
C ASP A 176 9.05 -21.60 -39.73
N GLU A 177 9.05 -20.96 -38.56
CA GLU A 177 9.99 -21.27 -37.46
C GLU A 177 9.44 -22.30 -36.46
N ALA A 178 8.17 -22.68 -36.59
CA ALA A 178 7.45 -23.58 -35.68
C ALA A 178 7.59 -23.22 -34.19
N ARG A 179 7.60 -21.92 -33.87
CA ARG A 179 7.75 -21.39 -32.50
C ARG A 179 6.95 -20.12 -32.27
N VAL A 180 6.79 -19.75 -31.00
CA VAL A 180 6.21 -18.45 -30.61
C VAL A 180 7.30 -17.39 -30.74
N VAL A 181 7.01 -16.31 -31.46
CA VAL A 181 7.90 -15.17 -31.67
C VAL A 181 7.34 -13.92 -30.99
N TYR A 182 8.24 -13.07 -30.51
CA TYR A 182 7.92 -11.78 -29.90
C TYR A 182 8.14 -10.68 -30.94
N GLU A 183 7.12 -9.89 -31.21
CA GLU A 183 7.16 -8.79 -32.19
C GLU A 183 6.69 -7.48 -31.55
N PRO A 184 7.09 -6.31 -32.08
CA PRO A 184 6.55 -5.04 -31.61
C PRO A 184 5.03 -4.98 -31.76
N VAL A 185 4.35 -4.47 -30.73
CA VAL A 185 2.88 -4.48 -30.68
C VAL A 185 2.26 -3.75 -31.88
N ARG A 186 1.29 -4.37 -32.54
CA ARG A 186 0.53 -3.77 -33.66
C ARG A 186 -0.96 -4.04 -33.47
N LEU A 187 -1.62 -3.12 -32.80
CA LEU A 187 -3.06 -3.19 -32.57
C LEU A 187 -3.84 -2.88 -33.85
N THR A 188 -4.86 -3.68 -34.13
CA THR A 188 -5.85 -3.38 -35.20
C THR A 188 -6.71 -2.17 -34.85
N GLN A 189 -6.96 -1.96 -33.57
CA GLN A 189 -7.65 -0.81 -33.00
C GLN A 189 -6.85 -0.25 -31.83
N GLU A 190 -6.55 1.03 -31.88
CA GLU A 190 -5.85 1.72 -30.79
C GLU A 190 -6.74 1.86 -29.54
N PHE A 191 -6.08 1.90 -28.38
CA PHE A 191 -6.75 2.16 -27.11
C PHE A 191 -7.31 3.59 -27.10
N ARG A 192 -8.62 3.71 -26.88
CA ARG A 192 -9.30 5.01 -26.76
C ARG A 192 -9.33 5.43 -25.29
N ASN A 193 -8.53 6.45 -24.96
CA ASN A 193 -8.59 7.07 -23.65
C ASN A 193 -9.72 8.11 -23.62
N PHE A 194 -10.74 7.86 -22.80
CA PHE A 194 -11.83 8.80 -22.59
C PHE A 194 -11.55 9.63 -21.34
N ASP A 195 -11.57 10.95 -21.48
CA ASP A 195 -11.51 11.83 -20.32
C ASP A 195 -12.89 11.92 -19.67
N PHE A 196 -13.01 11.36 -18.47
CA PHE A 196 -14.22 11.40 -17.66
C PHE A 196 -14.18 12.52 -16.62
N LEU A 197 -13.12 13.34 -16.58
CA LEU A 197 -13.03 14.44 -15.64
C LEU A 197 -14.05 15.53 -16.01
N SER A 198 -14.90 15.86 -15.05
CA SER A 198 -15.78 17.01 -15.15
C SER A 198 -14.94 18.29 -15.12
N PRO A 199 -15.24 19.29 -15.97
CA PRO A 199 -14.59 20.61 -15.89
C PRO A 199 -15.03 21.40 -14.65
N TRP A 200 -16.06 20.95 -13.96
CA TRP A 200 -16.57 21.52 -12.72
C TRP A 200 -16.01 20.77 -11.52
N GLU A 201 -15.50 21.50 -10.52
CA GLU A 201 -15.19 20.96 -9.20
C GLU A 201 -16.43 20.26 -8.64
N GLY A 202 -16.29 18.99 -8.27
CA GLY A 202 -17.40 18.20 -7.74
C GLY A 202 -17.99 18.89 -6.52
N THR A 203 -19.31 18.93 -6.42
CA THR A 203 -19.96 19.46 -5.22
C THR A 203 -19.64 18.54 -4.04
N ASP A 204 -19.27 19.12 -2.89
CA ASP A 204 -19.27 18.41 -1.61
C ASP A 204 -20.70 17.94 -1.33
N TYR A 205 -21.03 16.72 -1.76
CA TYR A 205 -22.33 16.13 -1.46
C TYR A 205 -22.34 15.78 0.03
N VAL A 206 -22.70 16.76 0.87
CA VAL A 206 -23.30 16.44 2.17
C VAL A 206 -24.59 15.72 1.84
N LEU A 207 -24.59 14.39 1.96
CA LEU A 207 -25.79 13.59 1.76
C LEU A 207 -26.90 14.19 2.65
N PRO A 208 -28.11 14.45 2.13
CA PRO A 208 -29.21 14.95 2.96
C PRO A 208 -29.50 13.95 4.09
N GLY A 209 -29.05 14.27 5.31
CA GLY A 209 -29.03 13.37 6.46
C GLY A 209 -27.71 13.32 7.24
N ASP A 210 -26.60 13.75 6.63
CA ASP A 210 -25.25 13.78 7.24
C ASP A 210 -24.94 15.09 7.98
N GLU A 211 -25.88 16.04 8.00
CA GLU A 211 -25.79 17.33 8.71
C GLU A 211 -25.59 17.21 10.24
N LYS A 212 -25.66 15.98 10.79
CA LYS A 212 -25.40 15.68 12.20
C LYS A 212 -23.98 15.17 12.47
N ALA A 213 -23.21 14.77 11.45
CA ALA A 213 -21.84 14.31 11.62
C ALA A 213 -20.91 15.45 12.11
N ASP A 214 -21.14 16.68 11.64
CA ASP A 214 -20.29 17.84 11.95
C ASP A 214 -20.69 18.62 13.22
N LYS A 215 -21.81 18.28 13.87
CA LYS A 215 -22.25 18.98 15.08
C LYS A 215 -21.69 18.30 16.33
N ALA A 216 -20.47 18.67 16.71
CA ALA A 216 -19.96 18.41 18.06
C ALA A 216 -20.96 18.94 19.11
N PRO A 217 -21.27 18.20 20.19
CA PRO A 217 -22.22 18.66 21.19
C PRO A 217 -21.66 19.89 21.92
N ALA A 218 -22.40 21.00 21.85
CA ALA A 218 -22.13 22.19 22.64
C ALA A 218 -22.09 21.80 24.12
N LYS A 219 -20.93 21.98 24.77
CA LYS A 219 -20.79 21.89 26.22
C LYS A 219 -21.71 22.94 26.87
N GLY A 220 -22.70 22.46 27.61
CA GLY A 220 -23.50 23.21 28.58
C GLY A 220 -23.50 22.46 29.89
#